data_AF-A0A2T1EQL0-F1
#
_entry.id   AF-A0A2T1EQL0-F1
#
_cell.length_a   1.000
_cell.length_b   1.000
_cell.length_c   1.000
_cell.angle_alpha   90.00
_cell.angle_beta   90.00
_cell.angle_gamma   90.00
#
_symmetry.space_group_name_H-M   'P 1'
#
loop_
_entity.id
_entity.type
_entity.pdbx_description
1 polymer ?
#
loop_
_entity_poly.entity_id
_entity_poly.type
_entity_poly.pdbx_seq_one_letter_code
_entity_poly.pdbx_strand_id
1 'polypeptide(L)'
;MEVDPTQPAIETPGVKVTIPEPQTFSPTSQSIQKGQWIVTQVVDFLSQLSENLGSFFGENQSLLINLGLIFGAIIAFRVSLAVIAAINEIPLVAPTFELVGIGYSIWFISRYLLNTSNRQELGQKIQGFLDK
;
A
#
# COMPACT_ATOMS: atom_id res chain seq x y z
N MET A 1 -25.32 -71.32 14.91
CA MET A 1 -25.21 -71.22 16.38
C MET A 1 -23.93 -71.97 16.69
N GLU A 2 -22.81 -71.35 17.05
CA GLU A 2 -22.58 -70.52 18.22
C GLU A 2 -21.32 -69.68 17.96
N VAL A 3 -21.24 -68.48 18.54
CA VAL A 3 -20.12 -67.54 18.47
C VAL A 3 -18.91 -68.04 19.29
N ASP A 4 -17.71 -68.07 18.68
CA ASP A 4 -16.44 -68.35 19.38
C ASP A 4 -15.72 -67.04 19.76
N PRO A 5 -15.21 -66.87 21.00
CA PRO A 5 -14.57 -65.63 21.45
C PRO A 5 -13.04 -65.76 21.39
N THR A 6 -12.40 -65.21 20.36
CA THR A 6 -10.92 -65.21 20.28
C THR A 6 -10.33 -63.89 20.78
N GLN A 7 -9.67 -63.97 21.93
CA GLN A 7 -8.87 -62.95 22.60
C GLN A 7 -7.59 -62.62 21.80
N PRO A 8 -7.10 -61.36 21.75
CA PRO A 8 -5.97 -60.99 20.91
C PRO A 8 -4.61 -61.34 21.56
N ALA A 9 -3.83 -62.19 20.88
CA ALA A 9 -2.43 -62.43 21.19
C ALA A 9 -1.55 -61.46 20.37
N ILE A 10 -0.85 -60.56 21.07
CA ILE A 10 0.16 -59.67 20.47
C ILE A 10 1.46 -60.47 20.39
N GLU A 11 1.77 -61.02 19.23
CA GLU A 11 3.11 -61.49 18.89
C GLU A 11 3.86 -60.33 18.22
N THR A 12 5.07 -60.03 18.70
CA THR A 12 5.95 -59.00 18.12
C THR A 12 7.07 -59.69 17.35
N PRO A 13 7.06 -59.73 16.01
CA PRO A 13 8.23 -60.10 15.22
C PRO A 13 9.10 -58.85 15.02
N GLY A 14 10.37 -58.93 15.40
CA GLY A 14 11.33 -57.83 15.32
C GLY A 14 11.55 -57.32 13.89
N VAL A 15 11.12 -56.09 13.62
CA VAL A 15 11.46 -55.35 12.40
C VAL A 15 12.83 -54.69 12.60
N LYS A 16 13.83 -55.19 11.86
CA LYS A 16 15.13 -54.52 11.73
C LYS A 16 14.95 -53.27 10.85
N VAL A 17 14.92 -52.10 11.48
CA VAL A 17 14.88 -50.81 10.78
C VAL A 17 16.25 -50.58 10.12
N THR A 18 16.35 -50.90 8.84
CA THR A 18 17.44 -50.37 7.99
C THR A 18 17.12 -48.89 7.75
N ILE A 19 17.76 -48.03 8.52
CA ILE A 19 17.74 -46.57 8.32
C ILE A 19 18.48 -46.32 6.99
N PRO A 20 17.84 -45.79 5.92
CA PRO A 20 18.58 -45.35 4.76
C PRO A 20 19.48 -44.18 5.18
N GLU A 21 20.77 -44.29 4.90
CA GLU A 21 21.76 -43.27 5.17
C GLU A 21 21.29 -41.92 4.59
N PRO A 22 21.44 -40.80 5.32
CA PRO A 22 21.08 -39.49 4.78
C PRO A 22 21.90 -39.27 3.52
N GLN A 23 21.26 -39.20 2.36
CA GLN A 23 21.95 -38.79 1.15
C GLN A 23 22.36 -37.34 1.35
N THR A 24 23.59 -37.12 1.79
CA THR A 24 24.25 -35.84 1.60
C THR A 24 24.33 -35.63 0.10
N PHE A 25 23.44 -34.78 -0.41
CA PHE A 25 23.54 -34.20 -1.74
C PHE A 25 24.83 -33.38 -1.79
N SER A 26 25.96 -34.05 -1.98
CA SER A 26 27.21 -33.38 -2.30
C SER A 26 27.10 -32.94 -3.75
N PRO A 27 27.04 -31.64 -4.03
CA PRO A 27 26.99 -31.17 -5.39
C PRO A 27 28.28 -31.62 -6.07
N THR A 28 28.16 -32.52 -7.06
CA THR A 28 29.26 -32.88 -7.96
C THR A 28 29.97 -31.60 -8.36
N SER A 29 31.28 -31.53 -8.28
CA SER A 29 32.06 -30.31 -8.59
C SER A 29 31.67 -29.63 -9.92
N GLN A 30 31.12 -30.41 -10.87
CA GLN A 30 30.52 -29.93 -12.11
C GLN A 30 29.19 -29.15 -11.93
N SER A 31 28.32 -29.50 -10.97
CA SER A 31 27.10 -28.74 -10.65
C SER A 31 27.42 -27.46 -9.89
N ILE A 32 28.46 -27.46 -9.05
CA ILE A 32 29.02 -26.23 -8.46
C ILE A 32 29.53 -25.29 -9.56
N GLN A 33 30.30 -25.79 -10.52
CA GLN A 33 30.79 -24.99 -11.65
C GLN A 33 29.67 -24.51 -12.58
N LYS A 34 28.66 -25.36 -12.83
CA LYS A 34 27.45 -24.99 -13.58
C LYS A 34 26.60 -23.94 -12.83
N GLY A 35 26.61 -23.93 -11.50
CA GLY A 35 25.93 -22.91 -10.71
C GLY A 35 26.63 -21.55 -10.81
N GLN A 36 27.97 -21.54 -10.83
CA GLN A 36 28.74 -20.30 -10.86
C GLN A 36 28.44 -19.43 -12.09
N TRP A 37 28.33 -20.00 -13.29
CA TRP A 37 28.02 -19.18 -14.49
C TRP A 37 26.59 -18.63 -14.48
N ILE A 38 25.62 -19.36 -13.92
CA ILE A 38 24.22 -18.90 -13.80
C ILE A 38 24.16 -17.72 -12.81
N VAL A 39 24.84 -17.85 -11.67
CA VAL A 39 24.94 -16.78 -10.69
C VAL A 39 25.59 -15.56 -11.30
N THR A 40 26.67 -15.71 -12.07
CA THR A 40 27.32 -14.57 -12.76
C THR A 40 26.39 -13.89 -13.75
N GLN A 41 25.64 -14.65 -14.57
CA GLN A 41 24.72 -14.07 -15.55
C GLN A 41 23.57 -13.30 -14.87
N VAL A 42 23.05 -13.81 -13.76
CA VAL A 42 22.00 -13.14 -12.98
C VAL A 42 22.55 -11.88 -12.29
N VAL A 43 23.75 -11.95 -11.71
CA VAL A 43 24.38 -10.78 -11.08
C VAL A 43 24.73 -9.71 -12.11
N ASP A 44 25.20 -10.10 -13.30
CA ASP A 44 25.51 -9.18 -14.39
C ASP A 44 24.24 -8.50 -14.92
N PHE A 45 23.18 -9.27 -15.16
CA PHE A 45 21.87 -8.73 -15.53
C PHE A 45 21.27 -7.80 -14.45
N LEU A 46 21.38 -8.17 -13.17
CA LEU A 46 20.89 -7.33 -12.06
C LEU A 46 21.73 -6.07 -11.89
N SER A 47 23.03 -6.12 -12.15
CA SER A 47 23.92 -4.96 -12.13
C SER A 47 23.54 -4.00 -13.25
N GLN A 48 23.38 -4.50 -14.48
CA GLN A 48 22.90 -3.73 -15.62
C GLN A 48 21.50 -3.14 -15.37
N LEU A 49 20.58 -3.91 -14.77
CA LEU A 49 19.24 -3.44 -14.43
C LEU A 49 19.29 -2.37 -13.35
N SER A 50 20.07 -2.57 -12.29
CA SER A 50 20.18 -1.60 -11.20
C SER A 50 20.80 -0.29 -11.69
N GLU A 51 21.82 -0.37 -12.54
CA GLU A 51 22.47 0.79 -13.14
C GLU A 51 21.53 1.52 -14.08
N ASN A 52 20.82 0.79 -14.96
CA ASN A 52 19.82 1.36 -15.85
C ASN A 52 18.63 1.95 -15.07
N LEU A 53 18.08 1.26 -14.07
CA LEU A 53 17.00 1.82 -13.25
C LEU A 53 17.49 3.11 -12.57
N GLY A 54 18.67 3.08 -11.96
CA GLY A 54 19.27 4.26 -11.32
C GLY A 54 19.38 5.44 -12.28
N SER A 55 19.88 5.22 -13.50
CA SER A 55 19.97 6.26 -14.52
C SER A 55 18.59 6.73 -15.00
N PHE A 56 17.65 5.82 -15.27
CA PHE A 56 16.28 6.15 -15.67
C PHE A 56 15.54 6.98 -14.62
N PHE A 57 15.66 6.64 -13.33
CA PHE A 57 15.05 7.40 -12.23
C PHE A 57 15.68 8.80 -12.09
N GLY A 58 17.00 8.91 -12.30
CA GLY A 58 17.71 10.19 -12.28
C GLY A 58 17.41 11.09 -13.47
N GLU A 59 17.47 10.55 -14.70
CA GLU A 59 17.21 11.28 -15.95
C GLU A 59 15.73 11.65 -16.13
N ASN A 60 14.82 10.75 -15.72
CA ASN A 60 13.38 10.94 -15.91
C ASN A 60 12.67 11.37 -14.62
N GLN A 61 13.42 11.92 -13.65
CA GLN A 61 12.86 12.32 -12.35
C GLN A 61 11.62 13.21 -12.49
N SER A 62 11.65 14.21 -13.39
CA SER A 62 10.52 15.10 -13.66
C SER A 62 9.30 14.35 -14.21
N LEU A 63 9.52 13.37 -15.08
CA LEU A 63 8.44 12.55 -15.64
C LEU A 63 7.83 11.62 -14.58
N LEU A 64 8.67 11.02 -13.75
CA LEU A 64 8.24 10.14 -12.66
C LEU A 64 7.47 10.89 -11.57
N ILE A 65 7.93 12.10 -11.21
CA ILE A 65 7.20 12.97 -10.30
C ILE A 65 5.85 13.34 -10.90
N ASN A 66 5.81 13.77 -12.16
CA ASN A 66 4.55 14.14 -12.80
C ASN A 66 3.59 12.94 -12.92
N LEU A 67 4.10 11.77 -13.31
CA LEU A 67 3.30 10.55 -13.41
C LEU A 67 2.82 10.09 -12.03
N GLY A 68 3.68 10.15 -11.02
CA GLY A 68 3.33 9.87 -9.63
C GLY A 68 2.30 10.86 -9.09
N LEU A 69 2.38 12.13 -9.48
CA LEU A 69 1.43 13.17 -9.10
C LEU A 69 0.08 12.97 -9.78
N ILE A 70 0.05 12.62 -11.07
CA ILE A 70 -1.19 12.29 -11.78
C ILE A 70 -1.83 11.04 -11.15
N PHE A 71 -1.05 10.00 -10.91
CA PHE A 71 -1.52 8.77 -10.29
C PHE A 71 -2.01 9.02 -8.86
N GLY A 72 -1.25 9.78 -8.08
CA GLY A 72 -1.61 10.23 -6.74
C GLY A 72 -2.89 11.07 -6.73
N ALA A 73 -3.05 11.97 -7.71
CA ALA A 73 -4.28 12.76 -7.86
C ALA A 73 -5.48 11.88 -8.19
N ILE A 74 -5.34 10.86 -9.05
CA ILE A 74 -6.41 9.89 -9.34
C ILE A 74 -6.79 9.12 -8.07
N ILE A 75 -5.81 8.65 -7.30
CA ILE A 75 -6.08 7.95 -6.04
C ILE A 75 -6.75 8.88 -5.03
N ALA A 76 -6.21 10.08 -4.82
CA ALA A 76 -6.77 11.07 -3.91
C ALA A 76 -8.22 11.42 -4.31
N PHE A 77 -8.49 11.55 -5.61
CA PHE A 77 -9.83 11.77 -6.12
C PHE A 77 -10.75 10.59 -5.83
N ARG A 78 -10.32 9.34 -6.09
CA ARG A 78 -11.08 8.12 -5.76
C ARG A 78 -11.38 8.02 -4.26
N VAL A 79 -10.39 8.30 -3.41
CA VAL A 79 -10.55 8.30 -1.96
C VAL A 79 -11.54 9.39 -1.54
N SER A 80 -11.43 10.59 -2.10
CA SER A 80 -12.39 11.67 -1.85
C SER A 80 -13.82 11.26 -2.20
N LEU A 81 -14.02 10.62 -3.37
CA LEU A 81 -15.33 10.09 -3.75
C LEU A 81 -15.83 9.01 -2.80
N ALA A 82 -14.96 8.11 -2.34
CA ALA A 82 -15.31 7.07 -1.37
C ALA A 82 -15.70 7.67 -0.02
N VAL A 83 -14.99 8.72 0.43
CA VAL A 83 -15.32 9.46 1.66
C VAL A 83 -16.67 10.15 1.52
N ILE A 84 -16.94 10.83 0.39
CA ILE A 84 -18.23 11.46 0.12
C ILE A 84 -19.36 10.41 0.12
N ALA A 85 -19.12 9.25 -0.50
CA ALA A 85 -20.09 8.15 -0.49
C ALA A 85 -20.37 7.64 0.93
N ALA A 86 -19.32 7.40 1.73
CA ALA A 86 -19.46 6.96 3.12
C ALA A 86 -20.17 8.00 4.01
N ILE A 87 -19.89 9.29 3.78
CA ILE A 87 -20.56 10.40 4.47
C ILE A 87 -22.07 10.41 4.15
N ASN A 88 -22.46 10.18 2.89
CA ASN A 88 -23.86 10.15 2.48
C ASN A 88 -24.65 8.99 3.13
N GLU A 89 -23.98 7.93 3.58
CA GLU A 89 -24.61 6.85 4.34
C GLU A 89 -24.96 7.25 5.78
N ILE A 90 -24.37 8.34 6.29
CA ILE A 90 -24.66 8.87 7.62
C ILE A 90 -25.76 9.95 7.51
N PRO A 91 -26.99 9.66 7.95
CA PRO A 91 -28.15 10.54 7.71
C PRO A 91 -28.06 11.91 8.38
N LEU A 92 -27.16 12.09 9.35
CA LEU A 92 -26.98 13.34 10.08
C LEU A 92 -25.89 14.26 9.51
N VAL A 93 -25.05 13.78 8.59
CA VAL A 93 -23.90 14.58 8.13
C VAL A 93 -24.34 15.72 7.20
N ALA A 94 -25.22 15.45 6.25
CA ALA A 94 -25.77 16.48 5.37
C ALA A 94 -26.46 17.63 6.16
N PRO A 95 -27.45 17.37 7.04
CA PRO A 95 -28.12 18.45 7.77
C PRO A 95 -27.20 19.17 8.77
N THR A 96 -26.18 18.51 9.32
CA THR A 96 -25.21 19.19 10.21
C THR A 96 -24.28 20.13 9.45
N PHE A 97 -23.75 19.72 8.29
CA PHE A 97 -22.97 20.61 7.45
C PHE A 97 -23.80 21.78 6.91
N GLU A 98 -25.08 21.56 6.59
CA GLU A 98 -26.00 22.63 6.20
C GLU A 98 -26.20 23.64 7.33
N LEU A 99 -26.45 23.18 8.56
CA LEU A 99 -26.59 24.05 9.73
C LEU A 99 -25.30 24.83 10.02
N VAL A 100 -24.15 24.17 9.94
CA VAL A 100 -22.83 24.81 10.11
C VAL A 100 -22.59 25.85 9.03
N GLY A 101 -22.89 25.53 7.77
CA GLY A 101 -22.74 26.43 6.63
C GLY A 101 -23.62 27.67 6.75
N ILE A 102 -24.89 27.49 7.10
CA ILE A 102 -25.84 28.59 7.33
C ILE A 102 -25.39 29.43 8.53
N GLY A 103 -25.05 28.79 9.66
CA GLY A 103 -24.59 29.48 10.86
C GLY A 103 -23.34 30.32 10.61
N TYR A 104 -22.34 29.75 9.93
CA TYR A 104 -21.12 30.46 9.57
C TYR A 104 -21.37 31.56 8.54
N SER A 105 -22.24 31.33 7.57
CA SER A 105 -22.61 32.35 6.57
C SER A 105 -23.29 33.55 7.23
N ILE A 106 -24.27 33.32 8.10
CA ILE A 106 -24.96 34.38 8.84
C ILE A 106 -23.95 35.15 9.70
N TRP A 107 -23.12 34.43 10.48
CA TRP A 107 -22.09 35.05 11.32
C TRP A 107 -21.10 35.89 10.50
N PHE A 108 -20.62 35.34 9.38
CA PHE A 108 -19.68 36.01 8.49
C PHE A 108 -20.28 37.27 7.86
N ILE A 109 -21.51 37.18 7.36
CA ILE A 109 -22.22 38.32 6.78
C ILE A 109 -22.39 39.42 7.83
N SER A 110 -22.90 39.08 9.01
CA SER A 110 -23.10 40.05 10.09
C SER A 110 -21.77 40.65 10.57
N ARG A 111 -20.72 39.84 10.68
CA ARG A 111 -19.42 40.28 11.19
C ARG A 111 -18.62 41.10 10.20
N TYR A 112 -18.54 40.71 8.93
CA TYR A 112 -17.62 41.30 7.96
C TYR A 112 -18.31 42.08 6.86
N LEU A 113 -19.50 41.65 6.43
CA LEU A 113 -20.19 42.26 5.31
C LEU A 113 -21.16 43.35 5.72
N LEU A 114 -21.70 43.44 6.94
CA LEU A 114 -22.63 44.53 7.26
C LEU A 114 -21.92 45.83 7.69
N ASN A 115 -20.79 45.71 8.38
CA ASN A 115 -20.07 46.86 8.91
C ASN A 115 -18.98 47.36 7.95
N THR A 116 -19.07 48.62 7.54
CA THR A 116 -18.13 49.27 6.61
C THR A 116 -16.67 49.18 7.05
N SER A 117 -16.37 49.33 8.34
CA SER A 117 -14.99 49.18 8.85
C SER A 117 -14.45 47.78 8.61
N ASN A 118 -15.31 46.77 8.79
CA ASN A 118 -14.92 45.37 8.68
C ASN A 118 -14.80 44.93 7.22
N ARG A 119 -15.59 45.54 6.31
CA ARG A 119 -15.42 45.37 4.85
C ARG A 119 -14.06 45.89 4.39
N GLN A 120 -13.64 47.05 4.89
CA GLN A 120 -12.34 47.64 4.57
C GLN A 120 -11.19 46.78 5.12
N GLU A 121 -11.29 46.31 6.36
CA GLU A 121 -10.31 45.40 6.96
C GLU A 121 -10.19 44.08 6.18
N LEU A 122 -11.32 43.49 5.78
CA LEU A 122 -11.33 42.26 4.97
C LEU A 122 -10.68 42.48 3.60
N GLY A 123 -11.02 43.59 2.93
CA GLY A 123 -10.41 43.96 1.64
C GLY A 123 -8.90 44.15 1.74
N GLN A 124 -8.42 44.84 2.78
CA GLN A 124 -6.99 45.02 3.02
C GLN A 124 -6.28 43.70 3.31
N LYS A 125 -6.90 42.80 4.10
CA LYS A 125 -6.37 41.45 4.35
C LYS A 125 -6.25 40.65 3.05
N ILE A 126 -7.29 40.65 2.22
CA ILE A 126 -7.28 39.93 0.93
C ILE A 126 -6.21 40.50 0.00
N GLN A 127 -6.11 41.84 -0.13
CA GLN A 127 -5.07 42.48 -0.94
C GLN A 127 -3.67 42.10 -0.44
N GLY A 128 -3.46 42.12 0.88
CA GLY A 128 -2.18 41.71 1.48
C GLY A 128 -1.82 40.23 1.27
N PHE A 129 -2.80 39.36 0.99
CA PHE A 129 -2.54 37.97 0.58
C PHE A 129 -2.24 37.85 -0.91
N LEU A 130 -2.84 38.69 -1.76
CA LEU A 130 -2.68 38.64 -3.22
C LEU A 130 -1.41 39.35 -3.71
N ASP A 131 -0.94 40.36 -2.98
CA ASP A 131 0.30 41.10 -3.29
C ASP A 131 1.58 40.35 -2.83
N LYS A 132 1.42 39.17 -2.22
CA LYS A 132 2.51 38.35 -1.70
C LYS A 132 2.79 37.15 -2.60
#